data_AF-A0A7K4L2Q6-F1
#
_entry.id   AF-A0A7K4L2Q6-F1
#
_cell.length_a   1.000
_cell.length_b   1.000
_cell.length_c   1.000
_cell.angle_alpha   90.00
_cell.angle_beta   90.00
_cell.angle_gamma   90.00
#
_symmetry.space_group_name_H-M   'P 1'
#
loop_
_entity.id
_entity.type
_entity.pdbx_description
1 polymer ?
#
loop_
_entity_poly.entity_id
_entity_poly.type
_entity_poly.pdbx_seq_one_letter_code
_entity_poly.pdbx_strand_id
1 'polypeptide(L)'
;RQAALEVTARYCGSEMEQYGRCVAASPASWQRDCHALRLSMARCAAAHPIVRQIRQDCAEPFAAFERCLRENQAAVANCTDHVNRFLLCADGVKPP
;
A
#
# COMPACT_ATOMS: atom_id res chain seq x y z
N ARG A 1 9.48 2.13 -20.09
CA ARG A 1 9.98 1.62 -18.79
C ARG A 1 8.82 1.80 -17.82
N GLN A 2 8.20 0.74 -17.33
CA GLN A 2 7.04 0.86 -16.42
C GLN A 2 7.52 0.67 -14.99
N ALA A 3 7.09 1.57 -14.11
CA ALA A 3 7.44 1.54 -12.70
C ALA A 3 6.74 0.37 -12.01
N ALA A 4 7.35 -0.21 -10.98
CA ALA A 4 6.76 -1.36 -10.31
C ALA A 4 5.41 -1.03 -9.63
N LEU A 5 5.23 0.22 -9.20
CA LEU A 5 3.94 0.76 -8.76
C LEU A 5 2.91 0.84 -9.88
N GLU A 6 3.32 1.31 -11.05
CA GLU A 6 2.46 1.41 -12.23
C GLU A 6 2.00 0.02 -12.69
N VAL A 7 2.88 -0.98 -12.55
CA VAL A 7 2.56 -2.39 -12.76
C VAL A 7 1.60 -2.92 -11.67
N THR A 8 1.85 -2.58 -10.40
CA THR A 8 0.95 -2.95 -9.29
C THR A 8 -0.43 -2.32 -9.45
N ALA A 9 -0.50 -1.04 -9.83
CA ALA A 9 -1.74 -0.32 -10.11
C ALA A 9 -2.44 -0.89 -11.35
N ARG A 10 -1.69 -1.41 -12.34
CA ARG A 10 -2.27 -2.10 -13.49
C ARG A 10 -2.96 -3.40 -13.13
N TYR A 11 -2.35 -4.20 -12.24
CA TYR A 11 -2.86 -5.53 -11.92
C TYR A 11 -3.78 -5.56 -10.70
N CYS A 12 -3.53 -4.72 -9.69
CA CYS A 12 -4.26 -4.64 -8.42
C CYS A 12 -4.94 -3.29 -8.19
N GLY A 13 -5.12 -2.49 -9.25
CA GLY A 13 -5.70 -1.14 -9.15
C GLY A 13 -7.12 -1.14 -8.60
N SER A 14 -7.93 -2.13 -8.96
CA SER A 14 -9.30 -2.26 -8.47
C SER A 14 -9.35 -2.51 -6.96
N GLU A 15 -8.53 -3.45 -6.46
CA GLU A 15 -8.42 -3.75 -5.04
C GLU A 15 -7.90 -2.55 -4.26
N MET A 16 -6.92 -1.83 -4.82
CA MET A 16 -6.34 -0.62 -4.23
C MET A 16 -7.37 0.52 -4.13
N GLU A 17 -8.13 0.77 -5.19
CA GLU A 17 -9.18 1.80 -5.21
C GLU A 17 -10.30 1.48 -4.22
N GLN A 18 -10.76 0.22 -4.17
CA GLN A 18 -11.79 -0.22 -3.22
C GLN A 18 -11.32 -0.08 -1.78
N TYR A 19 -10.09 -0.52 -1.48
CA TYR A 19 -9.51 -0.36 -0.15
C TYR A 19 -9.36 1.12 0.24
N GLY A 20 -8.83 1.95 -0.66
CA GLY A 20 -8.68 3.39 -0.44
C GLY A 20 -10.00 4.09 -0.15
N ARG A 21 -11.05 3.79 -0.92
CA ARG A 21 -12.41 4.31 -0.68
C ARG A 21 -12.95 3.91 0.70
N CYS A 22 -12.75 2.65 1.11
CA CYS A 22 -13.19 2.20 2.42
C CYS A 22 -12.46 2.93 3.56
N VAL A 23 -11.14 3.08 3.45
CA VAL A 23 -10.34 3.80 4.47
C VAL A 23 -10.78 5.26 4.59
N ALA A 24 -11.04 5.93 3.46
CA ALA A 24 -11.53 7.30 3.44
C ALA A 24 -12.94 7.44 4.04
N ALA A 25 -13.81 6.43 3.86
CA ALA A 25 -15.16 6.43 4.39
C ALA A 25 -15.24 6.11 5.90
N SER A 26 -14.28 5.35 6.43
CA SER A 26 -14.29 4.89 7.83
C SER A 26 -13.00 5.25 8.60
N PRO A 27 -12.60 6.53 8.69
CA PRO A 27 -11.30 6.93 9.25
C PRO A 27 -11.08 6.49 10.71
N ALA A 28 -12.13 6.31 11.51
CA ALA A 28 -12.02 5.88 12.91
C ALA A 28 -11.99 4.35 13.10
N SER A 29 -12.36 3.57 12.08
CA SER A 29 -12.61 2.12 12.22
C SER A 29 -12.15 1.28 11.02
N TRP A 30 -11.50 1.88 10.03
CA TRP A 30 -11.08 1.25 8.78
C TRP A 30 -10.26 -0.03 8.97
N GLN A 31 -9.45 -0.13 10.04
CA GLN A 31 -8.66 -1.34 10.31
C GLN A 31 -9.53 -2.59 10.41
N ARG A 32 -10.73 -2.43 10.98
CA ARG A 32 -11.69 -3.50 11.20
C ARG A 32 -12.70 -3.54 10.05
N ASP A 33 -13.23 -2.40 9.65
CA ASP A 33 -14.29 -2.29 8.64
C ASP A 33 -13.78 -2.60 7.22
N CYS A 34 -12.51 -2.30 6.93
CA CYS A 34 -11.88 -2.53 5.63
C CYS A 34 -10.97 -3.77 5.62
N HIS A 35 -11.03 -4.61 6.66
CA HIS A 35 -10.13 -5.76 6.82
C HIS A 35 -10.18 -6.74 5.62
N ALA A 36 -11.38 -7.01 5.10
CA ALA A 36 -11.56 -7.90 3.96
C ALA A 36 -10.92 -7.35 2.67
N LEU A 37 -11.04 -6.04 2.44
CA LEU A 37 -10.42 -5.36 1.29
C LEU A 37 -8.89 -5.34 1.42
N ARG A 38 -8.36 -5.13 2.64
CA ARG A 38 -6.93 -5.25 2.94
C ARG A 38 -6.39 -6.62 2.57
N LEU A 39 -7.11 -7.70 2.93
CA LEU A 39 -6.72 -9.06 2.57
C LEU A 39 -6.80 -9.30 1.05
N SER A 40 -7.79 -8.74 0.36
CA SER A 40 -7.89 -8.81 -1.10
C SER A 40 -6.69 -8.16 -1.78
N MET A 41 -6.35 -6.94 -1.38
CA MET A 41 -5.18 -6.21 -1.87
C MET A 41 -3.89 -6.98 -1.60
N ALA A 42 -3.73 -7.55 -0.39
CA ALA A 42 -2.55 -8.34 -0.04
C ALA A 42 -2.40 -9.62 -0.89
N ARG A 43 -3.52 -10.29 -1.22
CA ARG A 43 -3.52 -11.47 -2.10
C ARG A 43 -3.15 -11.12 -3.53
N CYS A 44 -3.73 -10.05 -4.09
CA CYS A 44 -3.36 -9.59 -5.41
C CYS A 44 -1.87 -9.23 -5.47
N ALA A 45 -1.40 -8.45 -4.48
CA ALA A 45 0.01 -8.08 -4.36
C ALA A 45 0.96 -9.30 -4.22
N ALA A 46 0.53 -10.39 -3.57
CA ALA A 46 1.34 -11.59 -3.45
C ALA A 46 1.43 -12.41 -4.75
N ALA A 47 0.45 -12.30 -5.64
CA ALA A 47 0.41 -13.04 -6.90
C ALA A 47 1.42 -12.54 -7.95
N HIS A 48 1.87 -11.29 -7.83
CA HIS A 48 2.73 -10.66 -8.83
C HIS A 48 4.21 -10.60 -8.40
N PRO A 49 5.15 -11.21 -9.15
CA PRO A 49 6.57 -11.27 -8.78
C PRO A 49 7.20 -9.90 -8.51
N ILE A 50 6.87 -8.90 -9.33
CA ILE A 50 7.40 -7.55 -9.14
C ILE A 50 6.88 -6.89 -7.86
N VAL A 51 5.66 -7.21 -7.44
CA VAL A 51 5.08 -6.66 -6.21
C VAL A 51 5.69 -7.34 -4.99
N ARG A 52 6.03 -8.64 -5.08
CA ARG A 52 6.87 -9.31 -4.08
C ARG A 52 8.24 -8.65 -3.96
N GLN A 53 8.86 -8.30 -5.08
CA GLN A 53 10.13 -7.58 -5.12
C GLN A 53 10.03 -6.21 -4.43
N ILE A 54 9.02 -5.39 -4.78
CA ILE A 54 8.76 -4.11 -4.10
C ILE A 54 8.62 -4.30 -2.59
N ARG A 55 7.83 -5.30 -2.15
CA ARG A 55 7.62 -5.54 -0.72
C ARG A 55 8.90 -5.91 0.02
N GLN A 56 9.85 -6.54 -0.65
CA GLN A 56 11.14 -6.90 -0.07
C GLN A 56 12.09 -5.70 -0.07
N ASP A 57 12.27 -5.06 -1.23
CA ASP A 57 13.24 -3.98 -1.42
C ASP A 57 12.81 -2.69 -0.70
N CYS A 58 11.51 -2.46 -0.58
CA CYS A 58 10.92 -1.27 0.04
C CYS A 58 10.25 -1.57 1.39
N ALA A 59 10.67 -2.63 2.08
CA ALA A 59 10.09 -3.07 3.35
C ALA A 59 10.21 -2.01 4.45
N GLU A 60 11.34 -1.30 4.54
CA GLU A 60 11.61 -0.30 5.58
C GLU A 60 10.62 0.89 5.56
N PRO A 61 10.47 1.64 4.45
CA PRO A 61 9.52 2.75 4.40
C PRO A 61 8.07 2.27 4.58
N PHE A 62 7.75 1.05 4.13
CA PHE A 62 6.43 0.44 4.35
C PHE A 62 6.17 0.16 5.83
N ALA A 63 7.14 -0.43 6.55
CA ALA A 63 7.01 -0.69 7.98
C ALA A 63 6.89 0.61 8.80
N ALA A 64 7.59 1.67 8.39
CA ALA A 64 7.45 3.00 8.99
C ALA A 64 6.04 3.58 8.79
N PHE A 65 5.47 3.41 7.59
CA PHE A 65 4.10 3.80 7.29
C PHE A 65 3.09 3.04 8.16
N GLU A 66 3.21 1.72 8.26
CA GLU A 66 2.33 0.90 9.10
C GLU A 66 2.41 1.29 10.59
N ARG A 67 3.61 1.56 11.09
CA ARG A 67 3.80 2.05 12.47
C ARG A 67 3.11 3.40 12.67
N CYS A 68 3.31 4.36 11.76
CA CYS A 68 2.66 5.67 11.85
C CYS A 68 1.14 5.53 11.88
N LEU A 69 0.55 4.67 11.03
CA LEU A 69 -0.90 4.44 11.00
C LEU A 69 -1.44 3.86 12.32
N ARG A 70 -0.68 2.98 12.98
CA ARG A 70 -1.08 2.42 14.28
C ARG A 70 -1.10 3.49 15.38
N GLU A 71 -0.14 4.40 15.33
CA GLU A 71 0.02 5.49 16.31
C GLU A 71 -0.92 6.68 16.03
N ASN A 72 -1.28 6.92 14.76
CA ASN A 72 -2.03 8.09 14.31
C ASN A 72 -3.37 7.71 13.66
N GLN A 73 -4.14 6.83 14.29
CA GLN A 73 -5.39 6.31 13.71
C GLN A 73 -6.42 7.41 13.38
N ALA A 74 -6.50 8.45 14.20
CA ALA A 74 -7.38 9.60 13.98
C ALA A 74 -6.79 10.65 13.02
N ALA A 75 -5.52 10.53 12.64
CA ALA A 75 -4.79 11.53 11.87
C ALA A 75 -3.88 10.85 10.83
N VAL A 76 -4.44 9.95 10.03
CA VAL A 76 -3.70 9.18 9.01
C VAL A 76 -2.97 10.06 7.99
N ALA A 77 -3.43 11.30 7.80
CA ALA A 77 -2.76 12.30 6.95
C ALA A 77 -1.33 12.62 7.43
N ASN A 78 -1.02 12.45 8.72
CA ASN A 78 0.34 12.64 9.26
C ASN A 78 1.32 11.59 8.73
N CYS A 79 0.83 10.48 8.17
CA CYS A 79 1.66 9.38 7.69
C CYS A 79 2.02 9.50 6.20
N THR A 80 1.61 10.59 5.55
CA THR A 80 1.80 10.80 4.09
C THR A 80 3.27 10.73 3.67
N ASP A 81 4.19 11.24 4.48
CA ASP A 81 5.63 11.20 4.19
C ASP A 81 6.18 9.77 4.09
N HIS A 82 5.70 8.87 4.95
CA HIS A 82 6.12 7.47 4.92
C HIS A 82 5.59 6.76 3.67
N VAL A 83 4.35 7.05 3.25
CA VAL A 83 3.82 6.48 2.02
C VAL A 83 4.58 7.02 0.81
N ASN A 84 4.94 8.31 0.78
CA ASN A 84 5.70 8.90 -0.31
C ASN A 84 7.09 8.26 -0.46
N ARG A 85 7.79 7.99 0.65
CA ARG A 85 9.08 7.28 0.63
C ARG A 85 8.95 5.86 0.11
N PHE A 86 7.89 5.15 0.50
CA PHE A 86 7.58 3.83 -0.05
C PHE A 86 7.34 3.91 -1.56
N LEU A 87 6.58 4.93 -2.00
CA LEU A 87 6.28 5.09 -3.41
C LEU A 87 7.53 5.38 -4.26
N LEU A 88 8.41 6.27 -3.77
CA LEU A 88 9.69 6.56 -4.43
C LEU A 88 10.59 5.33 -4.55
N CYS A 89 10.65 4.49 -3.50
CA CYS A 89 11.38 3.25 -3.57
C CYS A 89 10.79 2.30 -4.62
N ALA A 90 9.47 2.12 -4.60
CA ALA A 90 8.79 1.21 -5.50
C ALA A 90 8.87 1.67 -6.97
N ASP A 91 8.96 2.97 -7.25
CA ASP A 91 9.20 3.51 -8.59
C ASP A 91 10.59 3.11 -9.14
N GLY A 92 11.58 2.98 -8.25
CA GLY A 92 12.94 2.56 -8.60
C GLY A 92 13.12 1.05 -8.82
N VAL A 93 12.17 0.22 -8.37
CA VAL A 93 12.20 -1.23 -8.57
C VAL A 93 11.91 -1.55 -10.03
N LYS A 94 12.82 -2.28 -10.67
CA LYS A 94 12.70 -2.66 -12.09
C LYS A 94 12.02 -4.03 -12.20
N PRO A 95 11.07 -4.20 -13.15
CA PRO A 95 10.65 -5.53 -13.57
C PRO A 95 11.86 -6.33 -14.07
N PRO A 96 11.92 -7.66 -13.82
CA PRO A 96 12.89 -8.51 -14.49
C PRO A 96 12.73 -8.49 -16.02
#